data_AF-A0A3N6GYF1-F1
#
_entry.id   AF-A0A3N6GYF1-F1
#
_cell.length_a   1.000
_cell.length_b   1.000
_cell.length_c   1.000
_cell.angle_alpha   90.00
_cell.angle_beta   90.00
_cell.angle_gamma   90.00
#
_symmetry.space_group_name_H-M   'P 1'
#
loop_
_entity.id
_entity.type
_entity.pdbx_description
1 polymer ?
#
loop_
_entity_poly.entity_id
_entity_poly.type
_entity_poly.pdbx_seq_one_letter_code
_entity_poly.pdbx_strand_id
1 'polypeptide(L)'
;MTDIPAGLTWTRAAPEDAEGPGPWIEIAYGAGELVHLRETGDPGTIVTTTRTKWDAFTRGVRAGEFDHFTEPDATPGPAPGDALRP
;
A
#
# COMPACT_ATOMS: atom_id res chain seq x y z
N MET A 1 20.07 -7.19 -2.98
CA MET A 1 19.26 -6.12 -3.59
C MET A 1 18.88 -6.60 -4.97
N THR A 2 17.58 -6.65 -5.30
CA THR A 2 17.14 -6.93 -6.67
C THR A 2 17.67 -5.81 -7.55
N ASP A 3 18.33 -6.15 -8.65
CA ASP A 3 18.73 -5.18 -9.67
C ASP A 3 17.45 -4.59 -10.28
N ILE A 4 17.25 -3.27 -10.09
CA ILE A 4 16.05 -2.59 -10.59
C ILE A 4 16.40 -2.05 -11.98
N PRO A 5 15.71 -2.51 -13.03
CA PRO A 5 16.06 -2.10 -14.39
C PRO A 5 15.83 -0.60 -14.58
N ALA A 6 16.73 0.04 -15.33
CA ALA A 6 16.54 1.41 -15.78
C ALA A 6 15.42 1.48 -16.82
N GLY A 7 14.71 2.62 -16.90
CA GLY A 7 13.70 2.85 -17.94
C GLY A 7 12.33 2.24 -17.69
N LEU A 8 12.01 1.87 -16.43
CA LEU A 8 10.66 1.48 -16.05
C LEU A 8 9.64 2.59 -16.31
N THR A 9 8.49 2.22 -16.86
CA THR A 9 7.34 3.12 -17.02
C THR A 9 6.48 3.06 -15.77
N TRP A 10 6.50 4.14 -14.99
CA TRP A 10 5.77 4.25 -13.72
C TRP A 10 4.36 4.82 -13.94
N THR A 11 3.36 4.12 -13.43
CA THR A 11 1.96 4.58 -13.41
C THR A 11 1.58 4.97 -11.99
N ARG A 12 1.18 6.22 -11.81
CA ARG A 12 0.76 6.77 -10.52
C ARG A 12 -0.68 6.35 -10.21
N ALA A 13 -0.89 5.74 -9.04
CA ALA A 13 -2.22 5.43 -8.51
C ALA A 13 -2.77 6.66 -7.78
N ALA A 14 -3.25 7.64 -8.55
CA ALA A 14 -3.87 8.87 -8.05
C ALA A 14 -5.08 9.22 -8.93
N PRO A 15 -6.02 10.06 -8.42
CA PRO A 15 -7.03 10.70 -9.27
C PRO A 15 -6.40 11.41 -10.48
N GLU A 16 -7.13 11.46 -11.59
CA GLU A 16 -6.66 12.05 -12.85
C GLU A 16 -6.30 13.54 -12.73
N ASP A 17 -7.02 14.24 -11.87
CA ASP A 17 -6.93 15.67 -11.55
C ASP A 17 -6.03 15.97 -10.34
N ALA A 18 -5.39 14.95 -9.75
CA ALA A 18 -4.52 15.15 -8.59
C ALA A 18 -3.16 15.78 -8.97
N GLU A 19 -2.86 16.95 -8.40
CA GLU A 19 -1.59 17.65 -8.54
C GLU A 19 -0.65 17.45 -7.33
N GLY A 20 0.64 17.73 -7.53
CA GLY A 20 1.64 17.68 -6.46
C GLY A 20 2.15 16.28 -6.11
N PRO A 21 3.08 16.18 -5.13
CA PRO A 21 3.78 14.93 -4.83
C PRO A 21 2.87 13.87 -4.23
N GLY A 22 1.89 14.27 -3.40
CA GLY A 22 0.92 13.43 -2.67
C GLY A 22 1.51 12.16 -1.99
N PRO A 23 0.68 11.40 -1.26
CA PRO A 23 1.08 10.08 -0.75
C PRO A 23 0.79 9.00 -1.79
N TRP A 24 1.17 9.23 -3.06
CA TRP A 24 0.79 8.33 -4.14
C TRP A 24 1.72 7.14 -4.22
N ILE A 25 1.15 5.98 -4.53
CA ILE A 25 1.91 4.79 -4.92
C ILE A 25 2.07 4.79 -6.44
N GLU A 26 3.29 4.55 -6.90
CA GLU A 26 3.61 4.34 -8.31
C GLU A 26 3.93 2.88 -8.55
N ILE A 27 3.43 2.35 -9.66
CA ILE A 27 3.58 0.94 -10.05
C ILE A 27 4.25 0.86 -11.42
N ALA A 28 5.23 -0.02 -11.56
CA ALA A 28 5.85 -0.36 -12.84
C ALA A 28 5.94 -1.87 -13.04
N TYR A 29 5.64 -2.33 -14.26
CA TYR A 29 5.83 -3.72 -14.66
C TYR A 29 7.22 -3.87 -15.29
N GLY A 30 8.04 -4.72 -14.68
CA GLY A 30 9.41 -5.00 -15.11
C GLY A 30 9.53 -6.30 -15.91
N ALA A 31 10.77 -6.63 -16.27
CA ALA A 31 11.08 -7.92 -16.91
C ALA A 31 10.88 -9.10 -15.96
N GLY A 32 10.69 -10.31 -16.52
CA GLY A 32 10.67 -11.54 -15.72
C GLY A 32 9.51 -11.63 -14.72
N GLU A 33 8.33 -11.12 -15.09
CA GLU A 33 7.14 -11.11 -14.24
C GLU A 33 7.31 -10.32 -12.93
N LEU A 34 8.22 -9.34 -12.90
CA LEU A 34 8.41 -8.48 -11.73
C LEU A 34 7.45 -7.28 -11.76
N VAL A 35 7.00 -6.89 -10.58
CA VAL A 35 6.24 -5.67 -10.34
C VAL A 35 6.96 -4.86 -9.28
N HIS A 36 7.19 -3.59 -9.58
CA HIS A 36 7.88 -2.64 -8.72
C HIS A 36 6.89 -1.60 -8.20
N LEU A 37 6.99 -1.29 -6.91
CA LEU A 37 6.17 -0.30 -6.23
C LEU A 37 7.09 0.70 -5.52
N ARG A 38 6.72 1.98 -5.53
CA ARG A 38 7.39 3.03 -4.76
C ARG A 38 6.40 4.12 -4.37
N GLU A 39 6.77 4.94 -3.41
CA GLU A 39 6.03 6.16 -3.10
C GLU A 39 6.55 7.31 -3.98
N THR A 40 5.66 8.18 -4.47
CA THR A 40 6.07 9.39 -5.21
C THR A 40 6.97 10.30 -4.37
N GLY A 41 6.75 10.37 -3.04
CA GLY A 41 7.55 11.15 -2.10
C GLY A 41 8.93 10.56 -1.76
N ASP A 42 9.12 9.25 -1.92
CA ASP A 42 10.39 8.55 -1.68
C ASP A 42 10.69 7.54 -2.82
N PRO A 43 11.08 8.03 -4.01
CA PRO A 43 11.24 7.18 -5.18
C PRO A 43 12.46 6.24 -5.11
N GLY A 44 13.31 6.37 -4.09
CA GLY A 44 14.47 5.51 -3.86
C GLY A 44 14.13 4.21 -3.14
N THR A 45 13.02 4.18 -2.40
CA THR A 45 12.54 2.98 -1.70
C THR A 45 11.60 2.20 -2.60
N ILE A 46 12.12 1.11 -3.18
CA ILE A 46 11.38 0.28 -4.14
C ILE A 46 11.12 -1.11 -3.55
N VAL A 47 9.84 -1.45 -3.45
CA VAL A 47 9.36 -2.79 -3.14
C VAL A 47 9.21 -3.57 -4.44
N THR A 48 9.77 -4.77 -4.51
CA THR A 48 9.64 -5.66 -5.67
C THR A 48 8.89 -6.92 -5.31
N THR A 49 7.91 -7.28 -6.14
CA THR A 49 7.13 -8.51 -6.03
C THR A 49 7.01 -9.18 -7.40
N THR A 50 6.32 -10.32 -7.47
CA THR A 50 6.02 -11.00 -8.73
C THR A 50 4.61 -10.66 -9.20
N ARG A 51 4.34 -10.81 -10.49
CA ARG A 51 3.04 -10.60 -11.10
C ARG A 51 1.96 -11.46 -10.46
N THR A 52 2.25 -12.74 -10.23
CA THR A 52 1.33 -13.65 -9.54
C THR A 52 0.93 -13.15 -8.14
N LYS A 53 1.89 -12.65 -7.36
CA LYS A 53 1.61 -12.09 -6.02
C LYS A 53 0.84 -10.78 -6.10
N TRP A 54 1.20 -9.92 -7.06
CA TRP A 54 0.51 -8.66 -7.31
C TRP A 54 -0.97 -8.85 -7.71
N ASP A 55 -1.25 -9.81 -8.60
CA ASP A 55 -2.61 -10.17 -8.99
C ASP A 55 -3.42 -10.71 -7.80
N ALA A 56 -2.82 -11.57 -6.98
CA ALA A 56 -3.47 -12.08 -5.77
C ALA A 56 -3.78 -10.95 -4.77
N PHE A 57 -2.82 -10.06 -4.53
CA PHE A 57 -2.98 -8.89 -3.67
C PHE A 57 -4.10 -7.97 -4.16
N THR A 58 -4.09 -7.61 -5.46
CA THR A 58 -5.11 -6.73 -6.05
C THR A 58 -6.51 -7.32 -5.94
N ARG A 59 -6.66 -8.64 -6.08
CA ARG A 59 -7.94 -9.32 -5.87
C ARG A 59 -8.41 -9.24 -4.42
N GLY A 60 -7.52 -9.45 -3.45
CA GLY A 60 -7.83 -9.32 -2.02
C GLY A 60 -8.29 -7.90 -1.66
N VAL A 61 -7.58 -6.88 -2.16
CA VAL A 61 -7.97 -5.46 -1.99
C VAL A 61 -9.37 -5.19 -2.54
N ARG A 62 -9.67 -5.65 -3.76
CA ARG A 62 -11.00 -5.44 -4.36
C ARG A 62 -12.11 -6.22 -3.65
N ALA A 63 -11.78 -7.30 -2.97
CA ALA A 63 -12.72 -8.08 -2.17
C ALA A 63 -12.97 -7.48 -0.77
N GLY A 64 -12.30 -6.37 -0.42
CA GLY A 64 -12.41 -5.75 0.90
C GLY A 64 -11.67 -6.51 1.99
N GLU A 65 -10.73 -7.41 1.64
CA GLU A 65 -9.99 -8.23 2.62
C GLU A 65 -9.22 -7.37 3.65
N PHE A 66 -8.88 -6.13 3.28
CA PHE A 66 -8.06 -5.21 4.08
C PHE A 66 -8.84 -4.04 4.70
N ASP A 67 -10.17 -3.95 4.53
CA ASP A 67 -10.95 -2.79 5.01
C ASP A 67 -10.90 -2.65 6.55
N HIS A 68 -10.72 -3.76 7.26
CA HIS A 68 -10.58 -3.79 8.72
C HIS A 68 -9.33 -3.08 9.26
N PHE A 69 -8.36 -2.71 8.41
CA PHE A 69 -7.20 -1.92 8.81
C PHE A 69 -7.46 -0.41 8.83
N THR A 70 -8.63 0.04 8.39
CA THR A 70 -8.97 1.47 8.28
C THR A 70 -9.66 2.03 9.52
N GLU A 71 -10.17 1.16 10.39
CA GLU A 71 -10.82 1.57 11.64
C GLU A 71 -9.77 1.72 12.73
N PRO A 72 -9.65 2.90 13.38
CA PRO A 72 -8.98 2.95 14.67
C PRO A 72 -9.79 2.06 15.60
N ASP A 73 -9.13 1.12 16.28
CA ASP A 73 -9.75 0.26 17.29
C ASP A 73 -10.61 1.12 18.23
N ALA A 74 -11.91 1.12 17.99
CA ALA A 74 -12.88 1.85 18.79
C ALA A 74 -13.30 0.99 19.99
N THR A 75 -12.36 0.24 20.58
CA THR A 75 -12.55 -0.25 21.94
C THR A 75 -12.24 0.92 22.86
N PRO A 76 -13.24 1.65 23.40
CA PRO A 76 -12.97 2.45 24.57
C PRO A 76 -12.37 1.50 25.61
N GLY A 77 -11.14 1.77 26.03
CA GLY A 77 -10.57 1.11 27.20
C GLY A 77 -11.56 1.20 28.36
N PRO A 78 -11.55 0.24 29.31
CA PRO A 78 -12.52 0.22 30.39
C PRO A 78 -12.58 1.60 31.03
N ALA A 79 -13.80 2.15 31.15
CA ALA A 79 -14.02 3.47 31.69
C ALA A 79 -13.31 3.58 33.06
N PRO A 80 -12.59 4.68 33.36
CA PRO A 80 -12.00 4.91 34.67
C PRO A 80 -13.13 5.04 35.69
N GLY A 81 -13.52 3.92 36.28
CA GLY A 81 -14.68 3.81 37.17
C GLY A 81 -15.14 2.38 37.43
N ASP A 82 -14.84 1.43 36.54
CA ASP A 82 -15.25 0.02 36.73
C ASP A 82 -14.23 -0.80 37.56
N ALA A 83 -13.00 -0.30 37.71
CA ALA A 83 -11.94 -0.95 38.49
C ALA A 83 -12.04 -0.73 40.02
N LEU A 84 -13.09 -0.09 40.52
CA LEU A 84 -13.27 0.15 41.94
C LEU A 84 -14.69 -0.21 42.40
N ARG A 85 -14.97 -1.51 42.46
CA ARG A 85 -16.00 -2.06 43.35
C ARG A 85 -15.34 -3.11 44.25
N PRO A 86 -15.44 -2.97 45.59
CA PRO A 86 -14.85 -3.92 46.55
C PRO A 86 -15.52 -5.29 46.50
#